data_AF-N4WKX1-F1
#
_entry.id   AF-N4WKX1-F1
#
_cell.length_a   1.000
_cell.length_b   1.000
_cell.length_c   1.000
_cell.angle_alpha   90.00
_cell.angle_beta   90.00
_cell.angle_gamma   90.00
#
_symmetry.space_group_name_H-M   'P 1'
#
loop_
_entity.id
_entity.type
_entity.pdbx_description
1 polymer ?
#
loop_
_entity_poly.entity_id
_entity_poly.type
_entity_poly.pdbx_seq_one_letter_code
_entity_poly.pdbx_strand_id
1 'polypeptide(L)'
;MNQPCTCSFSAFEAVPELQKQTQIDFESILRVSARVFDQWAEIIGCERCRTDFTTLIIITTAAERLLTLYTAICKAYGLSEKQLDPTDKGLDTHPHESTSSAKGSTATTQTDTASPVCAHSMMKFGKLSLEGDDASLLAHVLLSRSLVRLGELLENYTCLAFGDNNTNNKDNTLVACESSLVETMERLILLVAQVKI
;
A
#
# COMPACT_ATOMS: atom_id res chain seq x y z
N MET A 1 33.99 22.74 0.43
CA MET A 1 33.76 21.73 1.49
C MET A 1 32.33 21.26 1.34
N ASN A 2 32.09 19.98 1.04
CA ASN A 2 30.75 19.54 0.71
C ASN A 2 29.81 19.44 1.91
N GLN A 3 30.22 19.18 3.16
CA GLN A 3 29.28 18.98 4.30
C GLN A 3 28.25 17.84 4.02
N PRO A 4 27.96 16.93 4.94
CA PRO A 4 26.88 15.95 4.72
C PRO A 4 25.51 16.62 4.88
N CYS A 5 24.46 16.12 4.21
CA CYS A 5 23.09 16.52 4.55
C CYS A 5 22.70 15.98 5.94
N THR A 6 21.80 16.66 6.64
CA THR A 6 21.28 16.25 7.96
C THR A 6 19.95 15.52 7.88
N CYS A 7 19.47 15.21 6.67
CA CYS A 7 18.24 14.45 6.47
C CYS A 7 18.38 13.06 7.09
N SER A 8 17.38 12.66 7.88
CA SER A 8 17.29 11.30 8.39
C SER A 8 16.65 10.39 7.33
N PHE A 9 16.83 9.07 7.47
CA PHE A 9 16.05 8.03 6.77
C PHE A 9 15.31 7.08 7.74
N SER A 10 15.31 7.38 9.04
CA SER A 10 14.77 6.51 10.10
C SER A 10 13.29 6.09 9.94
N ALA A 11 12.40 6.93 9.40
CA ALA A 11 11.00 6.49 9.21
C ALA A 11 10.86 5.44 8.11
N PHE A 12 11.74 5.44 7.10
CA PHE A 12 11.72 4.46 6.02
C PHE A 12 12.13 3.06 6.53
N GLU A 13 13.01 3.01 7.54
CA GLU A 13 13.39 1.77 8.22
C GLU A 13 12.24 1.19 9.06
N ALA A 14 11.28 2.00 9.51
CA ALA A 14 10.14 1.51 10.28
C ALA A 14 9.16 0.66 9.45
N VAL A 15 9.14 0.82 8.12
CA VAL A 15 8.26 0.08 7.21
C VAL A 15 8.60 -1.43 7.19
N PRO A 16 9.83 -1.86 6.89
CA PRO A 16 10.17 -3.28 6.94
C PRO A 16 10.05 -3.87 8.34
N GLU A 17 10.37 -3.13 9.40
CA GLU A 17 10.19 -3.62 10.77
C GLU A 17 8.73 -3.90 11.09
N LEU A 18 7.80 -3.09 10.57
CA LEU A 18 6.38 -3.35 10.68
C LEU A 18 5.98 -4.62 9.92
N GLN A 19 6.50 -4.82 8.70
CA GLN A 19 6.19 -5.98 7.85
C GLN A 19 6.70 -7.32 8.41
N LYS A 20 7.67 -7.32 9.34
CA LYS A 20 8.12 -8.55 10.04
C LYS A 20 7.10 -9.08 11.04
N GLN A 21 6.12 -8.28 11.43
CA GLN A 21 5.11 -8.68 12.40
C GLN A 21 4.07 -9.59 11.74
N THR A 22 3.69 -10.67 12.43
CA THR A 22 2.67 -11.61 11.95
C THR A 22 1.27 -11.02 11.94
N GLN A 23 1.00 -10.04 12.80
CA GLN A 23 -0.27 -9.36 12.91
C GLN A 23 0.00 -7.86 13.08
N ILE A 24 -0.52 -7.06 12.15
CA ILE A 24 -0.31 -5.61 12.15
C ILE A 24 -1.69 -4.94 12.30
N ASP A 25 -1.79 -4.01 13.25
CA ASP A 25 -2.98 -3.20 13.41
C ASP A 25 -2.98 -1.99 12.45
N PHE A 26 -4.18 -1.56 12.07
CA PHE A 26 -4.35 -0.46 11.12
C PHE A 26 -3.76 0.86 11.60
N GLU A 27 -3.85 1.16 12.91
CA GLU A 27 -3.30 2.39 13.49
C GLU A 27 -1.77 2.44 13.37
N SER A 28 -1.09 1.32 13.59
CA SER A 28 0.35 1.19 13.38
C SER A 28 0.76 1.43 11.93
N ILE A 29 -0.02 0.92 10.96
CA ILE A 29 0.23 1.20 9.54
C ILE A 29 0.11 2.70 9.27
N LEU A 30 -1.02 3.32 9.65
CA LEU A 30 -1.24 4.76 9.42
C LEU A 30 -0.17 5.65 10.09
N ARG A 31 0.23 5.30 11.30
CA ARG A 31 1.26 6.03 12.06
C ARG A 31 2.63 5.91 11.40
N VAL A 32 3.01 4.74 10.90
CA VAL A 32 4.25 4.56 10.14
C VAL A 32 4.18 5.36 8.83
N SER A 33 3.07 5.24 8.09
CA SER A 33 2.85 5.97 6.85
C SER A 33 2.97 7.49 7.03
N ALA A 34 2.35 8.06 8.06
CA ALA A 34 2.40 9.49 8.32
C ALA A 34 3.84 9.98 8.54
N ARG A 35 4.63 9.26 9.35
CA ARG A 35 6.05 9.59 9.57
C ARG A 35 6.87 9.50 8.29
N VAL A 36 6.62 8.48 7.47
CA VAL A 36 7.28 8.33 6.17
C VAL A 36 6.93 9.52 5.27
N PHE A 37 5.67 9.94 5.22
CA PHE A 37 5.24 11.08 4.39
C PHE A 37 5.88 12.40 4.82
N ASP A 38 5.93 12.66 6.13
CA ASP A 38 6.54 13.87 6.66
C ASP A 38 8.04 13.91 6.33
N GLN A 39 8.73 12.79 6.55
CA GLN A 39 10.16 12.68 6.29
C GLN A 39 10.49 12.68 4.79
N TRP A 40 9.64 12.10 3.95
CA TRP A 40 9.76 12.18 2.49
C TRP A 40 9.65 13.64 2.02
N ALA A 41 8.65 14.39 2.50
CA ALA A 41 8.50 15.79 2.15
C ALA A 41 9.75 16.62 2.50
N GLU A 42 10.37 16.37 3.66
CA GLU A 42 11.65 16.98 4.04
C GLU A 42 12.79 16.60 3.09
N ILE A 43 12.88 15.34 2.70
CA ILE A 43 13.90 14.81 1.78
C ILE A 43 13.78 15.42 0.38
N ILE A 44 12.55 15.55 -0.14
CA ILE A 44 12.29 16.22 -1.43
C ILE A 44 12.77 17.68 -1.40
N GLY A 45 12.57 18.37 -0.27
CA GLY A 45 13.02 19.75 -0.09
C GLY A 45 14.54 19.90 -0.02
N CYS A 46 15.29 18.81 0.21
CA CYS A 46 16.73 18.82 0.29
C CYS A 46 17.37 18.70 -1.10
N GLU A 47 18.12 19.72 -1.51
CA GLU A 47 18.78 19.75 -2.83
C GLU A 47 19.74 18.60 -3.08
N ARG A 48 20.27 17.98 -2.03
CA ARG A 48 21.22 16.87 -2.11
C ARG A 48 20.53 15.52 -2.18
N CYS A 49 19.56 15.31 -1.28
CA CYS A 49 18.86 14.04 -1.22
C CYS A 49 17.94 13.84 -2.42
N ARG A 50 17.31 14.92 -2.92
CA ARG A 50 16.37 14.80 -4.05
C ARG A 50 16.99 14.24 -5.33
N THR A 51 18.30 14.45 -5.54
CA THR A 51 19.04 13.94 -6.72
C THR A 51 19.91 12.72 -6.40
N ASP A 52 19.94 12.29 -5.15
CA ASP A 52 20.78 11.17 -4.73
C ASP A 52 20.13 9.83 -5.12
N PHE A 53 20.92 8.98 -5.76
CA PHE A 53 20.44 7.70 -6.28
C PHE A 53 20.04 6.73 -5.16
N THR A 54 20.72 6.79 -4.01
CA THR A 54 20.38 5.95 -2.85
C THR A 54 19.01 6.35 -2.30
N THR A 55 18.76 7.66 -2.22
CA THR A 55 17.48 8.23 -1.82
C THR A 55 16.34 7.77 -2.74
N LEU A 56 16.58 7.72 -4.05
CA LEU A 56 15.63 7.19 -5.03
C LEU A 56 15.25 5.75 -4.76
N ILE A 57 16.23 4.87 -4.52
CA ILE A 57 15.96 3.47 -4.19
C ILE A 57 15.16 3.35 -2.88
N ILE A 58 15.54 4.09 -1.84
CA ILE A 58 14.89 4.04 -0.53
C ILE A 58 13.43 4.45 -0.62
N ILE A 59 13.16 5.56 -1.31
CA ILE A 59 11.81 6.10 -1.48
C ILE A 59 10.93 5.13 -2.29
N THR A 60 11.42 4.64 -3.43
CA THR A 60 10.67 3.69 -4.28
C THR A 60 10.35 2.42 -3.50
N THR A 61 11.33 1.84 -2.82
CA THR A 61 11.14 0.64 -1.99
C THR A 61 10.11 0.87 -0.88
N ALA A 62 10.12 2.03 -0.24
CA ALA A 62 9.16 2.34 0.81
C ALA A 62 7.75 2.51 0.26
N ALA A 63 7.59 3.14 -0.91
CA ALA A 63 6.29 3.27 -1.57
C ALA A 63 5.68 1.89 -1.90
N GLU A 64 6.46 0.98 -2.48
CA GLU A 64 6.03 -0.41 -2.75
C GLU A 64 5.57 -1.14 -1.49
N ARG A 65 6.31 -0.99 -0.40
CA ARG A 65 5.99 -1.62 0.88
C ARG A 65 4.75 -1.02 1.52
N LEU A 66 4.58 0.30 1.46
CA LEU A 66 3.37 0.98 1.92
C LEU A 66 2.14 0.53 1.11
N LEU A 67 2.24 0.40 -0.21
CA LEU A 67 1.15 -0.14 -1.04
C LEU A 67 0.80 -1.58 -0.65
N THR A 68 1.79 -2.39 -0.31
CA THR A 68 1.56 -3.77 0.16
C THR A 68 0.78 -3.78 1.48
N LEU A 69 1.12 -2.90 2.42
CA LEU A 69 0.39 -2.72 3.68
C LEU A 69 -1.04 -2.20 3.44
N TYR A 70 -1.23 -1.24 2.56
CA TYR A 70 -2.55 -0.72 2.18
C TYR A 70 -3.42 -1.77 1.50
N THR A 71 -2.84 -2.61 0.67
CA THR A 71 -3.56 -3.75 0.07
C THR A 71 -4.02 -4.74 1.15
N ALA A 72 -3.19 -4.99 2.17
CA ALA A 72 -3.59 -5.83 3.30
C ALA A 72 -4.75 -5.23 4.10
N ILE A 73 -4.79 -3.89 4.25
CA ILE A 73 -5.91 -3.18 4.88
C ILE A 73 -7.18 -3.33 4.06
N CYS A 74 -7.12 -3.12 2.74
CA CYS A 74 -8.29 -3.29 1.86
C CYS A 74 -8.91 -4.69 2.04
N LYS A 75 -8.06 -5.72 2.11
CA LYS A 75 -8.51 -7.11 2.34
C LYS A 75 -9.12 -7.29 3.73
N ALA A 76 -8.49 -6.76 4.78
CA ALA A 76 -8.94 -6.91 6.15
C ALA A 76 -10.28 -6.23 6.43
N TYR A 77 -10.53 -5.07 5.81
CA TYR A 77 -11.74 -4.26 6.02
C TYR A 77 -12.79 -4.42 4.91
N GLY A 78 -12.56 -5.32 3.95
CA GLY A 78 -13.49 -5.58 2.84
C GLY A 78 -13.72 -4.38 1.93
N LEU A 79 -12.70 -3.52 1.77
CA LEU A 79 -12.81 -2.23 1.07
C LEU A 79 -12.74 -2.35 -0.46
N SER A 80 -12.55 -3.56 -1.00
CA SER A 80 -12.66 -3.78 -2.44
C SER A 80 -14.14 -3.76 -2.81
N GLU A 81 -14.51 -2.90 -3.75
CA GLU A 81 -15.79 -3.02 -4.45
C GLU A 81 -15.94 -4.49 -4.86
N LYS A 82 -17.04 -5.12 -4.42
CA LYS A 82 -17.38 -6.48 -4.83
C LYS A 82 -17.28 -6.47 -6.34
N GLN A 83 -16.36 -7.26 -6.88
CA GLN A 83 -16.29 -7.58 -8.29
C GLN A 83 -17.73 -7.69 -8.81
N LEU A 84 -18.14 -6.74 -9.66
CA LEU A 84 -19.46 -6.75 -10.29
C LEU A 84 -19.68 -8.16 -10.81
N ASP A 85 -20.57 -8.90 -10.15
CA ASP A 85 -20.93 -10.25 -10.52
C ASP A 85 -21.59 -10.16 -11.90
N PRO A 86 -20.98 -10.68 -12.98
CA PRO A 86 -21.64 -10.76 -14.26
C PRO A 86 -22.50 -12.02 -14.27
N THR A 87 -23.46 -12.11 -13.35
CA THR A 87 -24.51 -13.14 -13.38
C THR A 87 -25.87 -12.51 -13.18
N ASP A 88 -26.18 -11.50 -14.00
CA ASP A 88 -27.56 -11.30 -14.43
C ASP A 88 -27.87 -12.32 -15.54
N LYS A 89 -28.36 -13.49 -15.13
CA LYS A 89 -29.31 -14.28 -15.92
C LYS A 89 -30.39 -14.76 -14.98
N GLY A 90 -31.58 -14.22 -15.21
CA GLY A 90 -32.71 -14.34 -14.33
C GLY A 90 -33.39 -15.71 -14.32
N LEU A 91 -34.31 -15.76 -13.36
CA LEU A 91 -35.57 -16.49 -13.29
C LEU A 91 -35.56 -18.01 -13.03
N ASP A 92 -36.03 -18.29 -11.80
CA ASP A 92 -37.10 -19.23 -11.43
C ASP A 92 -36.78 -20.62 -10.84
N THR A 93 -37.37 -20.78 -9.64
CA THR A 93 -37.97 -21.98 -9.01
C THR A 93 -37.13 -22.84 -8.04
N HIS A 94 -37.46 -22.72 -6.74
CA HIS A 94 -37.23 -23.67 -5.63
C HIS A 94 -38.10 -24.96 -5.79
N PRO A 95 -38.06 -25.96 -4.88
CA PRO A 95 -36.96 -26.60 -4.11
C PRO A 95 -37.04 -28.16 -4.12
N HIS A 96 -36.00 -28.91 -3.71
CA HIS A 96 -36.10 -30.10 -2.82
C HIS A 96 -34.75 -30.84 -2.60
N GLU A 97 -34.46 -31.08 -1.33
CA GLU A 97 -33.87 -32.27 -0.67
C GLU A 97 -32.75 -33.17 -1.25
N SER A 98 -31.76 -33.37 -0.35
CA SER A 98 -31.17 -34.65 0.08
C SER A 98 -29.92 -35.24 -0.61
N THR A 99 -28.82 -35.18 0.15
CA THR A 99 -28.04 -36.33 0.65
C THR A 99 -26.99 -37.05 -0.23
N SER A 100 -25.72 -36.85 0.18
CA SER A 100 -24.67 -37.87 0.43
C SER A 100 -23.36 -37.84 -0.38
N SER A 101 -22.30 -38.10 0.39
CA SER A 101 -21.08 -38.86 0.07
C SER A 101 -19.93 -38.21 -0.71
N ALA A 102 -18.98 -37.73 0.09
CA ALA A 102 -17.59 -38.22 0.21
C ALA A 102 -16.70 -38.31 -1.05
N LYS A 103 -15.68 -37.46 -1.05
CA LYS A 103 -14.27 -37.66 -1.49
C LYS A 103 -13.60 -36.28 -1.28
N GLY A 104 -12.57 -36.10 -0.45
CA GLY A 104 -11.27 -36.78 -0.46
C GLY A 104 -10.25 -35.84 -1.12
N SER A 105 -9.18 -35.50 -0.38
CA SER A 105 -8.00 -34.72 -0.82
C SER A 105 -8.22 -33.21 -0.98
N THR A 106 -7.34 -32.30 -0.56
CA THR A 106 -5.94 -32.41 -0.12
C THR A 106 -5.61 -31.12 0.61
N ALA A 107 -4.90 -31.22 1.73
CA ALA A 107 -4.21 -30.09 2.33
C ALA A 107 -3.17 -29.59 1.31
N THR A 108 -3.47 -28.48 0.65
CA THR A 108 -2.45 -27.74 -0.09
C THR A 108 -1.77 -26.83 0.91
N THR A 109 -0.63 -27.29 1.41
CA THR A 109 0.43 -26.44 1.95
C THR A 109 0.82 -25.47 0.85
N GLN A 110 0.19 -24.29 0.82
CA GLN A 110 0.71 -23.15 0.10
C GLN A 110 1.74 -22.50 1.00
N THR A 111 3.00 -22.70 0.63
CA THR A 111 4.14 -21.91 1.08
C THR A 111 3.95 -20.49 0.53
N ASP A 112 3.03 -19.74 1.13
CA ASP A 112 2.93 -18.31 0.89
C ASP A 112 4.09 -17.65 1.64
N THR A 113 4.97 -16.98 0.91
CA THR A 113 5.74 -15.87 1.48
C THR A 113 4.74 -14.96 2.16
N ALA A 114 4.67 -15.06 3.50
CA ALA A 114 3.61 -14.49 4.31
C ALA A 114 3.53 -12.98 4.03
N SER A 115 2.59 -12.60 3.17
CA SER A 115 2.23 -11.20 3.00
C SER A 115 1.67 -10.73 4.34
N PRO A 116 2.04 -9.53 4.81
CA PRO A 116 1.60 -9.04 6.10
C PRO A 116 0.08 -9.09 6.20
N VAL A 117 -0.45 -9.79 7.21
CA VAL A 117 -1.89 -9.88 7.45
C VAL A 117 -2.29 -8.72 8.36
N CYS A 118 -3.05 -7.77 7.81
CA CYS A 118 -3.69 -6.74 8.62
C CYS A 118 -4.81 -7.40 9.43
N ALA A 119 -4.83 -7.18 10.74
CA ALA A 119 -5.94 -7.64 11.56
C ALA A 119 -7.13 -6.70 11.44
N HIS A 120 -8.31 -7.23 11.12
CA HIS A 120 -9.54 -6.48 11.31
C HIS A 120 -9.74 -6.27 12.82
N SER A 121 -9.53 -5.06 13.29
CA SER A 121 -9.60 -4.69 14.70
C SER A 121 -10.65 -3.62 14.93
N MET A 122 -11.28 -3.68 16.11
CA MET A 122 -12.02 -2.55 16.68
C MET A 122 -11.17 -1.28 16.57
N MET A 123 -11.75 -0.22 16.04
CA MET A 123 -11.09 1.07 15.87
C MET A 123 -11.52 2.02 16.96
N LYS A 124 -10.64 2.95 17.33
CA LYS A 124 -10.99 4.03 18.25
C LYS A 124 -11.00 5.37 17.54
N PHE A 125 -12.12 6.08 17.62
CA PHE A 125 -12.23 7.47 17.21
C PHE A 125 -12.41 8.35 18.46
N GLY A 126 -11.30 8.88 18.97
CA GLY A 126 -11.28 9.57 20.26
C GLY A 126 -11.64 8.65 21.42
N LYS A 127 -12.80 8.87 22.04
CA LYS A 127 -13.34 8.01 23.11
C LYS A 127 -14.31 6.94 22.61
N LEU A 128 -14.65 6.95 21.33
CA LEU A 128 -15.62 6.04 20.72
C LEU A 128 -14.92 4.80 20.18
N SER A 129 -15.43 3.61 20.51
CA SER A 129 -15.06 2.36 19.87
C SER A 129 -16.00 2.09 18.70
N LEU A 130 -15.44 1.85 17.53
CA LEU A 130 -16.15 1.51 16.30
C LEU A 130 -15.88 0.05 15.95
N GLU A 131 -16.93 -0.66 15.55
CA GLU A 131 -16.89 -2.07 15.11
C GLU A 131 -17.72 -2.23 13.84
N GLY A 132 -17.48 -3.31 13.09
CA GLY A 132 -18.23 -3.63 11.87
C GLY A 132 -18.18 -2.52 10.83
N ASP A 133 -19.35 -2.10 10.34
CA ASP A 133 -19.49 -1.16 9.22
C ASP A 133 -18.92 0.23 9.53
N ASP A 134 -19.04 0.71 10.77
CA ASP A 134 -18.49 2.02 11.17
C ASP A 134 -16.95 2.00 11.17
N ALA A 135 -16.36 0.87 11.57
CA ALA A 135 -14.92 0.68 11.49
C ALA A 135 -14.46 0.57 10.02
N SER A 136 -15.21 -0.13 9.18
CA SER A 136 -14.92 -0.21 7.74
C SER A 136 -14.99 1.17 7.07
N LEU A 137 -16.00 1.98 7.39
CA LEU A 137 -16.12 3.35 6.89
C LEU A 137 -14.96 4.24 7.33
N LEU A 138 -14.57 4.18 8.60
CA LEU A 138 -13.41 4.94 9.09
C LEU A 138 -12.11 4.48 8.43
N ALA A 139 -11.91 3.16 8.29
CA ALA A 139 -10.76 2.58 7.60
C ALA A 139 -10.71 3.06 6.15
N HIS A 140 -11.84 3.07 5.45
CA HIS A 140 -11.97 3.60 4.10
C HIS A 140 -11.51 5.06 4.03
N VAL A 141 -12.08 5.96 4.83
CA VAL A 141 -11.73 7.40 4.81
C VAL A 141 -10.25 7.64 5.09
N LEU A 142 -9.69 6.96 6.09
CA LEU A 142 -8.28 7.10 6.46
C LEU A 142 -7.35 6.54 5.40
N LEU A 143 -7.73 5.42 4.77
CA LEU A 143 -6.98 4.81 3.70
C LEU A 143 -7.01 5.65 2.42
N SER A 144 -8.19 6.13 1.99
CA SER A 144 -8.31 7.02 0.83
C SER A 144 -7.41 8.24 0.98
N ARG A 145 -7.42 8.88 2.16
CA ARG A 145 -6.53 10.03 2.45
C ARG A 145 -5.05 9.66 2.35
N SER A 146 -4.67 8.48 2.86
CA SER A 146 -3.29 8.02 2.84
C SER A 146 -2.81 7.66 1.44
N LEU A 147 -3.67 7.10 0.60
CA LEU A 147 -3.39 6.79 -0.80
C LEU A 147 -3.21 8.05 -1.64
N VAL A 148 -4.10 9.03 -1.48
CA VAL A 148 -3.98 10.34 -2.16
C VAL A 148 -2.65 11.00 -1.80
N ARG A 149 -2.31 11.04 -0.50
CA ARG A 149 -1.05 11.64 -0.03
C ARG A 149 0.19 10.91 -0.56
N LEU A 150 0.16 9.57 -0.65
CA LEU A 150 1.24 8.80 -1.26
C LEU A 150 1.39 9.15 -2.75
N GLY A 151 0.26 9.31 -3.46
CA GLY A 151 0.26 9.70 -4.87
C GLY A 151 0.89 11.06 -5.12
N GLU A 152 0.50 12.08 -4.35
CA GLU A 152 1.07 13.43 -4.44
C GLU A 152 2.60 13.42 -4.23
N LEU A 153 3.08 12.65 -3.24
CA LEU A 153 4.51 12.52 -2.95
C LEU A 153 5.26 11.79 -4.07
N LEU A 154 4.68 10.70 -4.59
CA LEU A 154 5.24 9.95 -5.71
C LEU A 154 5.34 10.81 -6.96
N GLU A 155 4.27 11.50 -7.34
CA GLU A 155 4.24 12.35 -8.52
C GLU A 155 5.28 13.47 -8.45
N ASN A 156 5.31 14.20 -7.33
CA ASN A 156 6.31 15.25 -7.11
C ASN A 156 7.74 14.70 -7.20
N TYR A 157 7.98 13.53 -6.60
CA TYR A 157 9.30 12.90 -6.64
C TYR A 157 9.69 12.43 -8.04
N THR A 158 8.78 11.81 -8.80
CA THR A 158 9.01 11.37 -10.18
C THR A 158 9.39 12.55 -11.07
N CYS A 159 8.66 13.67 -10.97
CA CYS A 159 8.98 14.88 -11.73
C CYS A 159 10.38 15.41 -11.42
N LEU A 160 10.82 15.34 -10.15
CA LEU A 160 12.15 15.80 -9.74
C LEU A 160 13.27 14.83 -10.14
N ALA A 161 13.04 13.53 -10.02
CA ALA A 161 14.05 12.50 -10.27
C ALA A 161 14.27 12.22 -11.76
N PHE A 162 13.23 12.38 -12.59
CA PHE A 162 13.25 11.97 -14.00
C PHE A 162 12.84 13.07 -15.00
N GLY A 163 12.51 14.28 -14.55
CA GLY A 163 12.04 15.37 -15.42
C GLY A 163 13.07 15.89 -16.42
N ASP A 164 14.37 15.74 -16.14
CA ASP A 164 15.44 16.18 -17.04
C ASP A 164 15.85 15.05 -18.01
N ASN A 165 15.24 15.08 -19.20
CA ASN A 165 15.38 14.11 -20.31
C ASN A 165 16.78 13.99 -20.96
N ASN A 166 17.88 14.33 -20.29
CA ASN A 166 19.22 14.21 -20.90
C ASN A 166 19.78 12.78 -20.76
N THR A 167 19.10 11.82 -21.38
CA THR A 167 19.35 10.38 -21.26
C THR A 167 20.25 9.86 -22.37
N ASN A 168 21.55 10.15 -22.30
CA ASN A 168 22.52 9.50 -23.20
C ASN A 168 23.35 8.40 -22.49
N ASN A 169 23.21 8.23 -21.17
CA ASN A 169 23.87 7.17 -20.39
C ASN A 169 23.12 6.92 -19.06
N LYS A 170 21.88 6.41 -19.11
CA LYS A 170 21.19 5.94 -17.89
C LYS A 170 21.81 4.59 -17.48
N ASP A 171 22.23 4.48 -16.22
CA ASP A 171 22.64 3.21 -15.61
C ASP A 171 21.47 2.21 -15.64
N ASN A 172 21.74 0.93 -15.87
CA ASN A 172 20.74 -0.13 -15.86
C ASN A 172 19.94 -0.17 -14.54
N THR A 173 20.58 0.17 -13.41
CA THR A 173 19.88 0.21 -12.12
C THR A 173 18.91 1.38 -12.02
N LEU A 174 19.21 2.52 -12.67
CA LEU A 174 18.30 3.67 -12.72
C LEU A 174 17.08 3.37 -13.58
N VAL A 175 17.26 2.69 -14.72
CA VAL A 175 16.16 2.24 -15.59
C VAL A 175 15.25 1.25 -14.85
N ALA A 176 15.83 0.32 -14.09
CA ALA A 176 15.06 -0.61 -13.27
C ALA A 176 14.25 0.11 -12.18
N CYS A 177 14.85 1.10 -11.51
CA CYS A 177 14.15 1.89 -10.49
C CYS A 177 13.03 2.76 -11.08
N GLU A 178 13.25 3.36 -12.26
CA GLU A 178 12.21 4.09 -13.00
C GLU A 178 11.04 3.17 -13.34
N SER A 179 11.33 1.96 -13.82
CA SER A 179 10.30 0.96 -14.15
C SER A 179 9.49 0.53 -12.91
N SER A 180 10.17 0.26 -11.78
CA SER A 180 9.49 -0.13 -10.54
C SER A 180 8.65 1.02 -9.95
N LEU A 181 9.10 2.27 -10.11
CA LEU A 181 8.32 3.44 -9.71
C LEU A 181 7.04 3.61 -10.55
N VAL A 182 7.15 3.41 -11.87
CA VAL A 182 5.99 3.43 -12.78
C VAL A 182 4.99 2.34 -12.38
N GLU A 183 5.44 1.10 -12.16
CA GLU A 183 4.59 0.00 -11.69
C GLU A 183 3.94 0.34 -10.34
N THR A 184 4.68 0.96 -9.42
CA THR A 184 4.18 1.42 -8.12
C THR A 184 3.05 2.44 -8.29
N MET A 185 3.20 3.41 -9.20
CA MET A 185 2.17 4.41 -9.49
C MET A 185 0.92 3.77 -10.13
N GLU A 186 1.09 2.82 -11.06
CA GLU A 186 -0.04 2.08 -11.64
C GLU A 186 -0.81 1.29 -10.58
N ARG A 187 -0.10 0.58 -9.69
CA ARG A 187 -0.70 -0.13 -8.56
C ARG A 187 -1.42 0.82 -7.61
N LEU A 188 -0.88 2.00 -7.36
CA LEU A 188 -1.55 3.03 -6.57
C LEU A 188 -2.87 3.46 -7.23
N ILE A 189 -2.88 3.73 -8.54
CA ILE A 189 -4.08 4.14 -9.26
C ILE A 189 -5.18 3.08 -9.13
N LEU A 190 -4.82 1.80 -9.33
CA LEU A 190 -5.76 0.69 -9.17
C LEU A 190 -6.30 0.61 -7.74
N LEU A 191 -5.45 0.79 -6.74
CA LEU A 191 -5.85 0.74 -5.33
C LEU A 191 -6.73 1.95 -4.96
N VAL A 192 -6.44 3.14 -5.46
CA VAL A 192 -7.28 4.33 -5.28
C VAL A 192 -8.65 4.13 -5.94
N ALA A 193 -8.70 3.52 -7.13
CA ALA A 193 -9.95 3.23 -7.81
C ALA A 193 -10.83 2.24 -7.03
N GLN A 194 -10.23 1.22 -6.40
CA GLN A 194 -10.96 0.25 -5.57
C GLN A 194 -11.56 0.85 -4.30
N VAL A 195 -10.93 1.89 -3.74
CA VAL A 195 -11.35 2.58 -2.51
C VAL A 195 -12.09 3.89 -2.85
N LYS A 196 -12.65 4.00 -4.07
CA LYS A 196 -13.41 5.17 -4.50
C LYS A 196 -14.91 4.86 -4.38
N ILE A 197 -15.64 5.77 -3.74
CA ILE A 197 -17.09 5.72 -3.52
C ILE A 197 -17.84 5.97 -4.84
#